data_AF-A0A142JIV5-F1
#
_entry.id   AF-A0A142JIV5-F1
#
_cell.length_a   1.000
_cell.length_b   1.000
_cell.length_c   1.000
_cell.angle_alpha   90.00
_cell.angle_beta   90.00
_cell.angle_gamma   90.00
#
_symmetry.space_group_name_H-M   'P 1'
#
loop_
_entity.id
_entity.type
_entity.pdbx_description
1 polymer ?
#
loop_
_entity_poly.entity_id
_entity_poly.type
_entity_poly.pdbx_seq_one_letter_code
_entity_poly.pdbx_strand_id
1 'polypeptide(L)'
;MDTELQAELDACLGAAEKVLDGLPEPLSDGAKVDPAVRARIQWIQRQLSNMTAKLKAMQEDMEAGVSLNEMGFADPQEMLDLLNDMSIQIAQLKAMSLALGRSLGHGL
;
A
#
# COMPACT_ATOMS: atom_id res chain seq x y z
N MET A 1 25.81 -0.29 -0.37
CA MET A 1 24.39 -0.45 -0.06
C MET A 1 23.66 0.56 -0.91
N ASP A 2 22.82 0.11 -1.84
CA ASP A 2 22.16 0.94 -2.86
C ASP A 2 21.20 1.93 -2.20
N THR A 3 21.69 3.15 -1.97
CA THR A 3 20.94 4.23 -1.31
C THR A 3 19.67 4.63 -2.07
N GLU A 4 19.65 4.42 -3.38
CA GLU A 4 18.49 4.67 -4.25
C GLU A 4 17.37 3.65 -4.00
N LEU A 5 17.74 2.38 -3.86
CA LEU A 5 16.80 1.28 -3.70
C LEU A 5 16.14 1.30 -2.31
N GLN A 6 16.91 1.66 -1.29
CA GLN A 6 16.38 1.94 0.05
C GLN A 6 15.42 3.14 0.04
N ALA A 7 15.76 4.22 -0.67
CA ALA A 7 14.92 5.41 -0.74
C ALA A 7 13.58 5.14 -1.43
N GLU A 8 13.59 4.36 -2.51
CA GLU A 8 12.35 3.94 -3.20
C GLU A 8 11.49 3.01 -2.34
N LEU A 9 12.13 2.09 -1.60
CA LEU A 9 11.43 1.23 -0.64
C LEU A 9 10.73 2.05 0.44
N ASP A 10 11.45 2.98 1.06
CA ASP A 10 10.93 3.87 2.10
C ASP A 10 9.79 4.77 1.55
N ALA A 11 9.95 5.27 0.32
CA ALA A 11 8.92 6.08 -0.35
C ALA A 11 7.64 5.27 -0.61
N CYS A 12 7.79 4.03 -1.08
CA CYS A 12 6.68 3.11 -1.34
C CYS A 12 5.96 2.73 -0.03
N LEU A 13 6.71 2.43 1.02
CA LEU A 13 6.18 2.14 2.35
C LEU A 13 5.39 3.32 2.92
N GLY A 14 5.99 4.51 2.92
CA GLY A 14 5.34 5.72 3.39
C GLY A 14 4.11 6.10 2.57
N ALA A 15 4.08 5.80 1.27
CA ALA A 15 2.89 5.97 0.45
C ALA A 15 1.77 5.02 0.85
N ALA A 16 2.07 3.73 1.06
CA ALA A 16 1.07 2.74 1.48
C ALA A 16 0.46 3.08 2.85
N GLU A 17 1.29 3.45 3.83
CA GLU A 17 0.85 3.85 5.17
C GLU A 17 -0.04 5.10 5.13
N LYS A 18 0.34 6.13 4.37
CA LYS A 18 -0.50 7.33 4.19
C LYS A 18 -1.88 7.02 3.60
N VAL A 19 -1.97 6.05 2.70
CA VAL A 19 -3.27 5.66 2.13
C VAL A 19 -4.09 4.88 3.16
N LEU A 20 -3.46 3.98 3.93
CA LEU A 20 -4.11 3.26 5.03
C LEU A 20 -4.68 4.21 6.08
N ASP A 21 -3.89 5.17 6.55
CA ASP A 21 -4.28 6.16 7.55
C ASP A 21 -5.40 7.09 7.04
N GLY A 22 -5.43 7.31 5.72
CA GLY A 22 -6.45 8.12 5.05
C GLY A 22 -7.69 7.34 4.62
N LEU A 23 -7.76 6.02 4.86
CA LEU A 23 -8.98 5.27 4.57
C LEU A 23 -10.08 5.72 5.54
N PRO A 24 -11.32 5.92 5.05
CA PRO A 24 -12.44 6.11 5.95
C PRO A 24 -12.52 4.89 6.87
N GLU A 25 -12.59 5.13 8.18
CA GLU A 25 -12.80 4.04 9.14
C GLU A 25 -14.01 3.22 8.70
N PRO A 26 -14.01 1.88 8.90
CA PRO A 26 -15.18 1.07 8.66
C PRO A 26 -16.32 1.62 9.53
N LEU A 27 -17.17 2.43 8.90
CA LEU A 27 -18.22 3.18 9.56
C LEU A 27 -19.07 2.19 10.36
N SER A 28 -19.11 2.42 11.68
CA SER A 28 -19.76 1.60 12.69
C SER A 28 -21.17 1.19 12.25
N ASP A 29 -21.64 0.04 12.75
CA ASP A 29 -23.03 -0.43 12.53
C ASP A 29 -24.03 0.65 12.96
N GLY A 30 -24.53 1.41 11.98
CA GLY A 30 -25.35 2.59 12.21
C GLY A 30 -25.31 3.59 11.05
N ALA A 31 -24.18 3.72 10.36
CA ALA A 31 -24.11 4.49 9.11
C ALA A 31 -24.73 3.69 7.96
N LYS A 32 -25.68 4.28 7.22
CA LYS A 32 -26.25 3.72 5.97
C LYS A 32 -25.22 3.77 4.84
N VAL A 33 -24.13 3.04 5.00
CA VAL A 33 -23.14 2.86 3.94
C VAL A 33 -23.58 1.68 3.09
N ASP A 34 -23.56 1.85 1.78
CA ASP A 34 -23.78 0.76 0.85
C ASP A 34 -22.83 -0.43 1.18
N PRO A 35 -23.35 -1.65 1.39
CA PRO A 35 -22.52 -2.82 1.69
C PRO A 35 -21.41 -3.07 0.68
N ALA A 36 -21.61 -2.73 -0.60
CA ALA A 36 -20.59 -2.83 -1.63
C ALA A 36 -19.46 -1.81 -1.43
N VAL A 37 -19.78 -0.60 -0.98
CA VAL A 37 -18.77 0.43 -0.62
C VAL A 37 -17.96 -0.04 0.60
N ARG A 38 -18.64 -0.57 1.63
CA ARG A 38 -17.96 -1.15 2.81
C ARG A 38 -17.03 -2.29 2.44
N ALA A 39 -17.50 -3.25 1.63
CA ALA A 39 -16.69 -4.37 1.16
C ALA A 39 -15.49 -3.90 0.32
N ARG A 40 -15.66 -2.83 -0.48
CA ARG A 40 -14.58 -2.28 -1.27
C ARG A 40 -13.52 -1.58 -0.42
N ILE A 41 -13.91 -0.82 0.60
CA ILE A 41 -12.98 -0.19 1.56
C ILE A 41 -12.18 -1.26 2.30
N GLN A 42 -12.85 -2.31 2.81
CA GLN A 42 -12.18 -3.43 3.47
C GLN A 42 -11.20 -4.17 2.55
N TRP A 43 -11.59 -4.34 1.28
CA TRP A 43 -10.70 -4.92 0.27
C TRP A 43 -9.46 -4.04 0.04
N ILE A 44 -9.64 -2.71 -0.11
CA ILE A 44 -8.53 -1.77 -0.27
C ILE A 44 -7.59 -1.82 0.95
N GLN A 45 -8.16 -1.79 2.16
CA GLN A 45 -7.41 -1.89 3.41
C GLN A 45 -6.57 -3.17 3.43
N ARG A 46 -7.15 -4.32 3.08
CA ARG A 46 -6.43 -5.60 3.04
C ARG A 46 -5.29 -5.60 2.00
N GLN A 47 -5.52 -5.01 0.82
CA GLN A 47 -4.45 -4.91 -0.19
C GLN A 47 -3.29 -4.08 0.33
N LEU A 48 -3.56 -2.89 0.87
CA LEU A 48 -2.52 -2.02 1.40
C LEU A 48 -1.80 -2.67 2.59
N SER A 49 -2.50 -3.29 3.54
CA SER A 49 -1.86 -3.99 4.65
C SER A 49 -0.92 -5.10 4.19
N ASN A 50 -1.31 -5.87 3.16
CA ASN A 50 -0.43 -6.89 2.58
C ASN A 50 0.81 -6.27 1.92
N MET A 51 0.65 -5.14 1.21
CA MET A 51 1.76 -4.43 0.59
C MET A 51 2.70 -3.83 1.63
N THR A 52 2.18 -3.15 2.64
CA THR A 52 2.95 -2.61 3.77
C THR A 52 3.74 -3.70 4.48
N ALA A 53 3.13 -4.86 4.75
CA ALA A 53 3.83 -5.98 5.37
C ALA A 53 5.00 -6.50 4.51
N LYS A 54 4.81 -6.59 3.19
CA LYS A 54 5.89 -6.98 2.26
C LYS A 54 7.02 -5.95 2.21
N LEU A 55 6.69 -4.67 2.13
CA LEU A 55 7.68 -3.58 2.11
C LEU A 55 8.47 -3.53 3.43
N LYS A 56 7.81 -3.75 4.58
CA LYS A 56 8.50 -3.85 5.88
C LYS A 56 9.42 -5.05 5.96
N ALA A 57 9.00 -6.22 5.51
CA ALA A 57 9.87 -7.40 5.46
C ALA A 57 11.11 -7.14 4.59
N MET A 58 10.95 -6.51 3.42
CA MET A 58 12.09 -6.13 2.58
C MET A 58 13.01 -5.12 3.26
N GLN A 59 12.46 -4.17 4.01
CA GLN A 59 13.24 -3.18 4.75
C GLN A 59 14.05 -3.85 5.87
N GLU A 60 13.41 -4.74 6.64
CA GLU A 60 14.05 -5.53 7.69
C GLU A 60 15.18 -6.43 7.14
N ASP A 61 14.94 -7.08 5.98
CA ASP A 61 15.95 -7.89 5.30
C ASP A 61 17.15 -7.04 4.84
N MET A 62 16.91 -5.85 4.26
CA MET A 62 17.98 -4.93 3.85
C MET A 62 18.77 -4.38 5.05
N GLU A 63 18.09 -4.04 6.15
CA GLU A 63 18.72 -3.59 7.40
C GLU A 63 19.55 -4.70 8.07
N ALA A 64 19.10 -5.95 7.96
CA ALA A 64 19.85 -7.14 8.40
C ALA A 64 21.04 -7.47 7.48
N GLY A 65 21.20 -6.76 6.35
CA GLY A 65 22.26 -6.98 5.39
C GLY A 65 22.08 -8.23 4.53
N VAL A 66 20.83 -8.72 4.42
CA VAL A 66 20.48 -9.83 3.51
C VAL A 66 20.74 -9.38 2.07
N SER A 67 21.38 -10.24 1.28
CA SER A 67 21.65 -9.91 -0.12
C SER A 67 20.37 -9.99 -0.95
N LEU A 68 20.29 -9.20 -2.04
CA LEU A 68 19.16 -9.22 -2.97
C LEU A 68 18.83 -10.64 -3.48
N ASN A 69 19.85 -11.46 -3.71
CA ASN A 69 19.69 -12.85 -4.14
C ASN A 69 19.02 -13.72 -3.07
N GLU A 70 19.35 -13.51 -1.79
CA GLU A 70 18.69 -14.20 -0.67
C GLU A 70 17.24 -13.72 -0.47
N MET A 71 16.95 -12.47 -0.81
CA MET A 71 15.58 -11.93 -0.88
C MET A 71 14.81 -12.44 -2.11
N GLY A 72 15.47 -13.13 -3.04
CA GLY A 72 14.87 -13.74 -4.22
C GLY A 72 14.93 -12.90 -5.50
N PHE A 73 15.73 -11.83 -5.53
CA PHE A 73 15.95 -10.98 -6.70
C PHE A 73 17.25 -11.35 -7.41
N ALA A 74 17.20 -11.54 -8.73
CA ALA A 74 18.38 -11.83 -9.53
C ALA A 74 19.32 -10.62 -9.65
N ASP A 75 18.75 -9.41 -9.63
CA ASP A 75 19.47 -8.14 -9.70
C ASP A 75 18.68 -6.99 -9.02
N PRO A 76 19.31 -5.82 -8.81
CA PRO A 76 18.63 -4.65 -8.23
C PRO A 76 17.47 -4.09 -9.09
N GLN A 77 17.50 -4.31 -10.41
CA GLN A 77 16.47 -3.79 -11.31
C GLN A 77 15.14 -4.52 -11.10
N GLU A 78 15.15 -5.83 -10.85
CA GLU A 78 13.93 -6.59 -10.53
C GLU A 78 13.24 -6.05 -9.26
N MET A 79 14.02 -5.67 -8.24
CA MET A 79 13.46 -5.07 -7.04
C MET A 79 12.93 -3.65 -7.31
N LEU A 80 13.63 -2.84 -8.10
CA LEU A 80 13.13 -1.52 -8.50
C LEU A 80 11.84 -1.61 -9.33
N ASP A 81 11.74 -2.56 -10.24
CA ASP A 81 10.54 -2.79 -11.04
C ASP A 81 9.37 -3.20 -10.15
N LEU A 82 9.61 -4.08 -9.17
CA LEU A 82 8.60 -4.44 -8.16
C LEU A 82 8.16 -3.21 -7.34
N LEU A 83 9.09 -2.39 -6.87
CA LEU A 83 8.78 -1.19 -6.10
C LEU A 83 7.97 -0.18 -6.92
N ASN A 84 8.29 -0.02 -8.20
CA ASN A 84 7.54 0.82 -9.13
C ASN A 84 6.13 0.29 -9.37
N ASP A 85 5.98 -1.02 -9.59
CA ASP A 85 4.66 -1.67 -9.73
C ASP A 85 3.81 -1.50 -8.46
N MET A 86 4.43 -1.65 -7.29
CA MET A 86 3.76 -1.43 -6.00
C MET A 86 3.37 0.05 -5.84
N SER A 87 4.23 0.99 -6.22
CA SER A 87 3.93 2.43 -6.19
C SER A 87 2.71 2.78 -7.06
N ILE A 88 2.66 2.23 -8.28
CA ILE A 88 1.51 2.39 -9.19
C ILE A 88 0.24 1.81 -8.57
N GLN A 89 0.31 0.61 -7.97
CA GLN A 89 -0.83 -0.02 -7.29
C GLN A 89 -1.31 0.81 -6.10
N ILE A 90 -0.40 1.36 -5.28
CA ILE A 90 -0.75 2.23 -4.15
C ILE A 90 -1.45 3.50 -4.66
N ALA A 91 -0.95 4.12 -5.73
CA ALA A 91 -1.57 5.29 -6.34
C ALA A 91 -2.99 4.99 -6.85
N GLN A 92 -3.20 3.82 -7.46
CA GLN A 92 -4.53 3.37 -7.87
C GLN A 92 -5.45 3.14 -6.68
N LEU A 93 -4.99 2.43 -5.64
CA LEU A 93 -5.77 2.18 -4.41
C LEU A 93 -6.15 3.49 -3.71
N LYS A 94 -5.26 4.49 -3.71
CA LYS A 94 -5.54 5.84 -3.24
C LYS A 94 -6.67 6.50 -4.04
N ALA A 95 -6.58 6.48 -5.38
CA ALA A 95 -7.60 7.05 -6.24
C ALA A 95 -8.97 6.37 -6.03
N MET A 96 -8.97 5.04 -5.87
CA MET A 96 -10.16 4.27 -5.54
C MET A 96 -10.77 4.68 -4.20
N SER A 97 -9.94 4.80 -3.15
CA SER A 97 -10.39 5.25 -1.83
C SER A 97 -11.04 6.64 -1.89
N LEU A 98 -10.41 7.58 -2.60
CA LEU A 98 -10.94 8.94 -2.79
C LEU A 98 -12.27 8.94 -3.56
N ALA A 99 -12.41 8.09 -4.58
CA ALA A 99 -13.66 7.96 -5.33
C ALA A 99 -14.81 7.44 -4.44
N LEU A 100 -14.52 6.46 -3.58
CA LEU A 100 -15.48 5.93 -2.61
C LEU A 100 -15.82 6.96 -1.52
N GLY A 101 -14.85 7.74 -1.04
CA GLY A 101 -15.10 8.83 -0.10
C GLY A 101 -16.00 9.92 -0.68
N ARG A 102 -15.81 10.28 -1.97
CA ARG A 102 -16.66 11.26 -2.66
C ARG A 102 -18.08 10.77 -2.88
N SER A 103 -18.30 9.48 -3.14
CA SER A 103 -19.65 8.92 -3.27
C SER A 103 -20.38 8.85 -1.93
N LEU A 104 -19.66 8.68 -0.82
CA LEU A 104 -20.21 8.78 0.53
C LEU A 104 -20.64 10.22 0.89
N GLY A 105 -19.89 11.23 0.43
CA GLY A 105 -20.19 12.65 0.69
C GLY A 105 -21.36 13.24 -0.10
N HIS A 106 -21.81 12.61 -1.20
CA HIS A 106 -22.96 13.05 -2.00
C HIS A 106 -24.29 12.39 -1.58
N GLY A 107 -24.29 11.59 -0.51
CA GLY A 107 -25.48 10.92 0.02
C GLY A 107 -26.19 11.65 1.17
N LEU A 108 -25.81 12.90 1.46
CA LEU A 108 -26.46 13.78 2.45
C LEU A 108 -27.25 14.90 1.78
#